data_AF-A0A6C0ART7-F1
#
_entry.id   AF-A0A6C0ART7-F1
#
_cell.length_a   1.000
_cell.length_b   1.000
_cell.length_c   1.000
_cell.angle_alpha   90.00
_cell.angle_beta   90.00
_cell.angle_gamma   90.00
#
_symmetry.space_group_name_H-M   'P 1'
#
loop_
_entity.id
_entity.type
_entity.pdbx_description
1 polymer ?
#
loop_
_entity_poly.entity_id
_entity_poly.type
_entity_poly.pdbx_seq_one_letter_code
_entity_poly.pdbx_strand_id
1 'polypeptide(L)'
;MGKKSIRLYSNPTEVYRRAKKYLGNTAKIGLSTKKEKKYMVTTPNGRIVHFGQMGYEDYTKHKNKTRRKNYLNRSSRIRGDWKKDKYSANNLSRILLW
;
A
#
# COMPACT_ATOMS: atom_id res chain seq x y z
N MET A 1 -17.51 -5.13 -10.09
CA MET A 1 -17.54 -4.44 -8.78
C MET A 1 -16.20 -3.82 -8.29
N GLY A 2 -15.04 -4.04 -8.93
CA GLY A 2 -13.73 -3.74 -8.31
C GLY A 2 -13.25 -2.28 -8.24
N LYS A 3 -13.58 -1.40 -9.20
CA LYS A 3 -13.02 -0.02 -9.24
C LYS A 3 -13.79 1.03 -8.45
N LYS A 4 -15.12 0.90 -8.30
CA LYS A 4 -15.95 1.83 -7.51
C LYS A 4 -15.71 1.63 -6.00
N SER A 5 -15.55 0.39 -5.55
CA SER A 5 -15.34 0.05 -4.13
C SER A 5 -14.01 0.59 -3.58
N ILE A 6 -12.90 0.47 -4.30
CA ILE A 6 -11.59 0.92 -3.79
C ILE A 6 -11.53 2.43 -3.51
N ARG A 7 -12.26 3.25 -4.29
CA ARG A 7 -12.28 4.72 -4.14
C ARG A 7 -13.01 5.19 -2.87
N LEU A 8 -13.73 4.31 -2.20
CA LEU A 8 -14.27 4.55 -0.85
C LEU A 8 -13.16 4.53 0.21
N TYR A 9 -12.09 3.77 -0.02
CA TYR A 9 -11.07 3.49 1.00
C TYR A 9 -9.66 3.99 0.65
N SER A 10 -9.38 4.36 -0.59
CA SER A 10 -8.06 4.76 -1.06
C SER A 10 -8.14 5.65 -2.30
N ASN A 11 -7.04 6.32 -2.65
CA ASN A 11 -6.87 7.06 -3.91
C ASN A 11 -5.86 6.33 -4.82
N PRO A 12 -6.32 5.46 -5.75
CA PRO A 12 -5.44 4.69 -6.63
C PRO A 12 -4.46 5.54 -7.46
N THR A 13 -4.89 6.71 -7.94
CA THR A 13 -4.03 7.60 -8.73
C THR A 13 -2.83 8.05 -7.91
N GLU A 14 -3.05 8.44 -6.66
CA GLU A 14 -1.97 8.83 -5.76
C GLU A 14 -1.07 7.64 -5.39
N VAL A 15 -1.65 6.47 -5.11
CA VAL A 15 -0.88 5.26 -4.80
C VAL A 15 0.03 4.88 -5.97
N TYR A 16 -0.46 4.90 -7.20
CA TYR A 16 0.35 4.57 -8.38
C TYR A 16 1.45 5.60 -8.63
N ARG A 17 1.19 6.89 -8.39
CA ARG A 17 2.22 7.94 -8.45
C ARG A 17 3.31 7.71 -7.39
N ARG A 18 2.92 7.43 -6.14
CA ARG A 18 3.86 7.09 -5.06
C ARG A 18 4.67 5.85 -5.38
N ALA A 19 4.05 4.83 -5.98
CA ALA A 19 4.71 3.58 -6.35
C ALA A 19 5.75 3.80 -7.45
N LYS A 20 5.43 4.55 -8.51
CA LYS A 20 6.41 4.89 -9.54
C LYS A 20 7.61 5.67 -8.97
N LYS A 21 7.33 6.61 -8.06
CA LYS A 21 8.40 7.37 -7.38
C LYS A 21 9.29 6.50 -6.49
N TYR A 22 8.73 5.51 -5.79
CA TYR A 22 9.46 4.70 -4.80
C TYR A 22 10.11 3.44 -5.39
N LEU A 23 9.39 2.75 -6.29
CA LEU A 23 9.80 1.46 -6.86
C LEU A 23 10.38 1.60 -8.27
N GLY A 24 10.22 2.75 -8.92
CA GLY A 24 10.63 3.03 -10.29
C GLY A 24 9.47 3.03 -11.30
N ASN A 25 9.70 3.61 -12.48
CA ASN A 25 8.66 3.78 -13.51
C ASN A 25 8.11 2.45 -14.06
N THR A 26 8.89 1.37 -13.96
CA THR A 26 8.53 0.02 -14.40
C THR A 26 7.81 -0.79 -13.32
N ALA A 27 7.46 -0.18 -12.18
CA ALA A 27 6.78 -0.85 -11.09
C ALA A 27 5.43 -1.46 -11.53
N LYS A 28 5.33 -2.79 -11.45
CA LYS A 28 4.10 -3.54 -11.71
C LYS A 28 3.20 -3.48 -10.48
N ILE A 29 2.40 -2.42 -10.37
CA ILE A 29 1.40 -2.22 -9.31
C ILE A 29 -0.02 -2.22 -9.88
N GLY A 30 -0.95 -2.82 -9.16
CA GLY A 30 -2.36 -2.82 -9.53
C GLY A 30 -3.27 -3.05 -8.33
N LEU A 31 -4.59 -3.11 -8.59
CA LEU A 31 -5.55 -3.58 -7.60
C LEU A 31 -5.27 -5.05 -7.28
N SER A 32 -5.42 -5.43 -6.02
CA SER A 32 -5.23 -6.81 -5.59
C SER A 32 -6.32 -7.72 -6.15
N THR A 33 -5.95 -8.96 -6.48
CA THR A 33 -6.89 -10.06 -6.78
C THR A 33 -7.55 -10.64 -5.53
N LYS A 34 -6.95 -10.46 -4.34
CA LYS A 34 -7.53 -10.83 -3.03
C LYS A 34 -8.53 -9.78 -2.57
N LYS A 35 -9.76 -10.19 -2.22
CA LYS A 35 -10.88 -9.31 -1.84
C LYS A 35 -10.59 -8.49 -0.57
N GLU A 36 -9.74 -9.02 0.30
CA GLU A 36 -9.39 -8.41 1.59
C GLU A 36 -8.27 -7.38 1.44
N LYS A 37 -7.60 -7.34 0.28
CA LYS A 37 -6.45 -6.47 0.05
C LYS A 37 -6.73 -5.40 -0.99
N LYS A 38 -6.11 -4.23 -0.82
CA LYS A 38 -6.31 -3.09 -1.71
C LYS A 38 -5.49 -3.23 -2.99
N TYR A 39 -4.20 -3.47 -2.83
CA TYR A 39 -3.22 -3.41 -3.92
C TYR A 39 -2.31 -4.64 -3.94
N MET A 40 -1.71 -4.88 -5.09
CA MET A 40 -0.64 -5.85 -5.25
C MET A 40 0.50 -5.29 -6.08
N VAL A 41 1.72 -5.75 -5.80
CA VAL A 41 2.92 -5.46 -6.58
C VAL A 41 3.58 -6.77 -6.98
N THR A 42 4.00 -6.87 -8.25
CA THR A 42 4.91 -7.92 -8.71
C THR A 42 6.35 -7.45 -8.52
N THR A 43 7.12 -8.19 -7.73
CA THR A 43 8.54 -7.93 -7.49
C THR A 43 9.40 -8.29 -8.71
N PRO A 44 10.67 -7.84 -8.79
CA PRO A 44 11.56 -8.18 -9.89
C PRO A 44 11.77 -9.69 -10.08
N ASN A 45 11.72 -10.47 -8.99
CA ASN A 45 11.82 -11.94 -9.02
C ASN A 45 10.46 -12.64 -9.26
N GLY A 46 9.41 -11.92 -9.65
CA GLY A 46 8.11 -12.51 -10.03
C GLY A 46 7.14 -12.79 -8.88
N ARG A 47 7.55 -12.63 -7.62
CA ARG A 47 6.65 -12.78 -6.45
C ARG A 47 5.58 -11.69 -6.44
N ILE A 48 4.33 -12.05 -6.12
CA ILE A 48 3.24 -11.08 -5.93
C ILE A 48 3.06 -10.80 -4.45
N VAL A 49 3.12 -9.52 -4.07
CA VAL A 49 2.88 -9.07 -2.70
C VAL A 49 1.59 -8.27 -2.64
N HIS A 50 0.64 -8.73 -1.82
CA HIS A 50 -0.63 -8.04 -1.58
C HIS A 50 -0.57 -7.21 -0.30
N PHE A 51 -1.09 -5.97 -0.33
CA PHE A 51 -1.00 -5.05 0.80
C PHE A 51 -2.18 -4.07 0.85
N GLY A 52 -2.32 -3.40 2.01
CA GLY A 52 -3.48 -2.58 2.36
C GLY A 52 -4.72 -3.41 2.64
N GLN A 53 -5.49 -3.06 3.66
CA GLN A 53 -6.70 -3.79 4.06
C GLN A 53 -7.96 -3.13 3.49
N MET A 54 -8.79 -3.88 2.76
CA MET A 54 -10.10 -3.39 2.31
C MET A 54 -11.04 -3.12 3.49
N GLY A 55 -11.97 -2.17 3.33
CA GLY A 55 -12.91 -1.76 4.38
C GLY A 55 -12.43 -0.59 5.26
N TYR A 56 -11.14 -0.25 5.22
CA TYR A 56 -10.59 0.87 6.00
C TYR A 56 -9.96 1.92 5.12
N GLU A 57 -10.28 3.19 5.36
CA GLU A 57 -9.61 4.30 4.69
C GLU A 57 -8.12 4.39 5.08
N ASP A 58 -7.27 4.68 4.08
CA ASP A 58 -5.88 5.07 4.31
C ASP A 58 -5.67 6.58 4.09
N TYR A 59 -4.45 7.06 4.33
CA TYR A 59 -4.15 8.49 4.27
C TYR A 59 -4.34 9.08 2.87
N THR A 60 -4.20 8.28 1.81
CA THR A 60 -4.46 8.75 0.45
C THR A 60 -5.94 9.10 0.24
N LYS A 61 -6.84 8.52 1.04
CA LYS A 61 -8.27 8.83 1.08
C LYS A 61 -8.62 9.90 2.13
N HIS A 62 -8.36 9.64 3.40
CA HIS A 62 -8.92 10.43 4.50
C HIS A 62 -8.12 11.67 4.88
N LYS A 63 -6.85 11.78 4.47
CA LYS A 63 -5.92 12.91 4.72
C LYS A 63 -5.69 13.34 6.19
N ASN A 64 -6.27 12.65 7.18
CA ASN A 64 -5.98 12.81 8.60
C ASN A 64 -4.51 12.44 8.98
N LYS A 65 -3.73 13.46 9.39
CA LYS A 65 -2.32 13.34 9.78
C LYS A 65 -2.11 12.56 11.09
N THR A 66 -3.03 12.66 12.05
CA THR A 66 -2.97 11.94 13.33
C THR A 66 -3.13 10.43 13.12
N ARG A 67 -4.12 10.01 12.33
CA ARG A 67 -4.31 8.59 11.94
C ARG A 67 -3.05 8.03 11.27
N ARG A 68 -2.43 8.82 10.39
CA ARG A 68 -1.17 8.47 9.73
C ARG A 68 -0.02 8.29 10.73
N LYS A 69 0.21 9.27 11.62
CA LYS A 69 1.23 9.20 12.66
C LYS A 69 1.04 7.95 13.54
N ASN A 70 -0.18 7.68 13.97
CA ASN A 70 -0.51 6.51 14.80
C ASN A 70 -0.24 5.20 14.07
N TYR A 71 -0.63 5.10 12.78
CA TYR A 71 -0.31 3.92 11.97
C TYR A 71 1.20 3.72 11.83
N LEU A 72 1.95 4.77 11.53
CA LEU A 72 3.41 4.70 11.37
C LEU A 72 4.12 4.34 12.69
N ASN A 73 3.63 4.80 13.83
CA ASN A 73 4.19 4.44 15.14
C ASN A 73 3.93 2.97 15.50
N ARG A 74 2.73 2.46 15.22
CA ARG A 74 2.41 1.04 15.48
C ARG A 74 3.16 0.12 14.54
N SER A 75 3.14 0.43 13.24
CA SER A 75 3.75 -0.42 12.21
C SER A 75 5.29 -0.41 12.23
N SER A 76 5.93 0.56 12.89
CA SER A 76 7.39 0.58 13.07
C SER A 76 7.87 -0.49 14.06
N ARG A 77 6.98 -1.01 14.92
CA ARG A 77 7.26 -2.03 15.94
C ARG A 77 7.05 -3.47 15.45
N ILE A 78 6.62 -3.66 14.20
CA ILE A 78 6.49 -4.98 13.59
C ILE A 78 7.89 -5.60 13.47
N ARG A 79 8.05 -6.85 13.92
CA ARG A 79 9.33 -7.59 13.86
C ARG A 79 9.66 -8.03 12.41
N GLY A 80 10.94 -8.29 12.15
CA GLY A 80 11.46 -8.77 10.86
C GLY A 80 12.07 -7.69 9.96
N ASP A 81 12.60 -8.10 8.81
CA ASP A 81 13.41 -7.27 7.91
C ASP A 81 12.60 -6.39 6.94
N TRP A 82 11.36 -6.03 7.28
CA TRP A 82 10.50 -5.21 6.41
C TRP A 82 11.11 -3.84 6.07
N LYS A 83 12.00 -3.30 6.92
CA LYS A 83 12.73 -2.05 6.64
C LYS A 83 13.71 -2.21 5.48
N LYS A 84 14.32 -3.38 5.34
CA LYS A 84 15.29 -3.70 4.29
C LYS A 84 14.60 -4.21 3.02
N ASP A 85 13.47 -4.92 3.15
CA ASP A 85 12.65 -5.36 2.01
C ASP A 85 11.64 -4.28 1.59
N LYS A 86 11.99 -3.51 0.54
CA LYS A 86 11.12 -2.50 -0.08
C LYS A 86 9.80 -3.06 -0.63
N TYR A 87 9.73 -4.36 -0.88
CA TYR A 87 8.53 -5.05 -1.35
C TYR A 87 7.75 -5.74 -0.24
N SER A 88 8.19 -5.66 1.02
CA SER A 88 7.42 -6.21 2.13
C SER A 88 6.08 -5.47 2.27
N ALA A 89 5.03 -6.19 2.67
CA ALA A 89 3.68 -5.61 2.76
C ALA A 89 3.61 -4.42 3.74
N ASN A 90 4.41 -4.44 4.82
CA ASN A 90 4.49 -3.33 5.77
C ASN A 90 5.18 -2.11 5.16
N ASN A 91 6.30 -2.29 4.47
CA ASN A 91 7.01 -1.19 3.80
C ASN A 91 6.11 -0.52 2.76
N LEU A 92 5.52 -1.33 1.87
CA LEU A 92 4.59 -0.85 0.84
C LEU A 92 3.40 -0.09 1.46
N SER A 93 2.81 -0.61 2.54
CA SER A 93 1.70 0.08 3.21
C SER A 93 2.14 1.44 3.79
N ARG A 94 3.28 1.48 4.49
CA ARG A 94 3.80 2.71 5.11
C ARG A 94 4.15 3.78 4.08
N ILE A 95 4.77 3.40 2.95
CA ILE A 95 5.22 4.38 1.94
C ILE A 95 4.08 4.79 1.01
N LEU A 96 3.27 3.83 0.56
CA LEU A 96 2.29 4.06 -0.50
C LEU A 96 0.93 4.48 0.02
N LEU A 97 0.51 4.02 1.20
CA LEU A 97 -0.85 4.25 1.73
C LEU A 97 -0.89 5.26 2.87
N TRP A 98 0.18 5.35 3.66
CA TRP A 98 0.27 6.19 4.86
C TRP A 98 1.28 7.31 4.67
#